data_AF-A0A1R2CZ85-F1
#
_entry.id   AF-A0A1R2CZ85-F1
#
_cell.length_a   1.000
_cell.length_b   1.000
_cell.length_c   1.000
_cell.angle_alpha   90.00
_cell.angle_beta   90.00
_cell.angle_gamma   90.00
#
_symmetry.space_group_name_H-M   'P 1'
#
loop_
_entity.id
_entity.type
_entity.pdbx_description
1 polymer ?
#
loop_
_entity_poly.entity_id
_entity_poly.type
_entity_poly.pdbx_seq_one_letter_code
_entity_poly.pdbx_strand_id
1 'polypeptide(L)'
;MMDFHKEELLYLARIAEQGERYDEMIQFVKDLIIGQTDMSSQERNLLSVAFKNAVGKRRSSLRIIDNYSIRDEKKNIATKKIYLSKYRMQIDTELKFLCNDAIETINNLLETIEDVENRVFLFKMKADYYRYMCEYDRGEIKDANCDKAQEYYEKATEISKQLSEVNPIRLGLMLNFSVFYYEVKNEKDTACDMARKAFDEGLTELDNANESYYKEATMILQLFRDNLSLWT
;
A
#
# COMPACT_ATOMS: atom_id res chain seq x y z
N MET A 1 22.10 -19.91 3.39
CA MET A 1 21.79 -18.56 3.90
C MET A 1 22.27 -18.51 5.33
N MET A 2 22.84 -17.41 5.79
CA MET A 2 23.11 -17.24 7.22
C MET A 2 21.76 -17.16 7.93
N ASP A 3 21.49 -18.09 8.85
CA ASP A 3 20.30 -18.04 9.70
C ASP A 3 20.53 -16.94 10.75
N PHE A 4 19.94 -15.77 10.50
CA PHE A 4 19.94 -14.66 11.44
C PHE A 4 18.85 -14.86 12.48
N HIS A 5 19.13 -14.52 13.73
CA HIS A 5 18.13 -14.47 14.79
C HIS A 5 17.25 -13.22 14.66
N LYS A 6 16.09 -13.22 15.35
CA LYS A 6 15.08 -12.15 15.31
C LYS A 6 15.67 -10.74 15.52
N GLU A 7 16.56 -10.58 16.49
CA GLU A 7 17.20 -9.29 16.80
C GLU A 7 18.15 -8.81 15.70
N GLU A 8 18.87 -9.74 15.08
CA GLU A 8 19.78 -9.45 13.96
C GLU A 8 18.99 -9.03 12.72
N LEU A 9 17.88 -9.72 12.43
CA LEU A 9 16.97 -9.36 11.33
C LEU A 9 16.36 -7.97 11.54
N LEU A 10 15.93 -7.65 12.76
CA LEU A 10 15.44 -6.31 13.11
C LEU A 10 16.52 -5.23 12.91
N TYR A 11 17.75 -5.51 13.35
CA TYR A 11 18.88 -4.61 13.20
C TYR A 11 19.24 -4.38 11.73
N LEU A 12 19.31 -5.45 10.94
CA LEU A 12 19.60 -5.41 9.50
C LEU A 12 18.50 -4.72 8.71
N ALA A 13 17.22 -4.97 9.03
CA ALA A 13 16.10 -4.27 8.40
C ALA A 13 16.16 -2.76 8.64
N ARG A 14 16.53 -2.32 9.86
CA ARG A 14 16.73 -0.90 10.17
C ARG A 14 17.92 -0.29 9.41
N ILE A 15 19.04 -1.01 9.31
CA ILE A 15 20.18 -0.54 8.50
C ILE A 15 19.77 -0.42 7.02
N ALA A 16 19.05 -1.41 6.49
CA ALA A 16 18.57 -1.40 5.13
C ALA A 16 17.59 -0.24 4.87
N GLU A 17 16.70 0.05 5.81
CA GLU A 17 15.81 1.22 5.78
C GLU A 17 16.60 2.53 5.70
N GLN A 18 17.61 2.73 6.58
CA GLN A 18 18.45 3.94 6.59
C GLN A 18 19.31 4.07 5.34
N GLY A 19 19.73 2.95 4.75
CA GLY A 19 20.45 2.92 3.48
C GLY A 19 19.55 2.97 2.25
N GLU A 20 18.23 3.10 2.42
CA GLU A 20 17.21 3.02 1.37
C GLU A 20 17.29 1.77 0.48
N ARG A 21 17.84 0.68 1.03
CA ARG A 21 18.01 -0.64 0.41
C ARG A 21 16.79 -1.50 0.63
N TYR A 22 15.66 -1.04 0.10
CA TYR A 22 14.35 -1.64 0.37
C TYR A 22 14.17 -3.05 -0.21
N ASP A 23 14.85 -3.37 -1.30
CA ASP A 23 14.80 -4.71 -1.89
C ASP A 23 15.45 -5.74 -0.94
N GLU A 24 16.57 -5.40 -0.31
CA GLU A 24 17.19 -6.23 0.73
C GLU A 24 16.41 -6.19 2.04
N MET A 25 15.83 -5.03 2.40
CA MET A 25 14.97 -4.89 3.58
C MET A 25 13.80 -5.88 3.55
N ILE A 26 13.19 -6.07 2.37
CA ILE A 26 12.10 -7.06 2.19
C ILE A 26 12.56 -8.45 2.65
N GLN A 27 13.77 -8.88 2.26
CA GLN A 27 14.26 -10.20 2.62
C GLN A 27 14.40 -10.35 4.15
N PHE A 28 15.02 -9.37 4.82
CA PHE A 28 15.16 -9.39 6.29
C PHE A 28 13.80 -9.39 6.99
N VAL A 29 12.84 -8.62 6.48
CA VAL A 29 11.50 -8.55 7.08
C VAL A 29 10.69 -9.82 6.85
N LYS A 30 10.81 -10.46 5.67
CA LYS A 30 10.17 -11.76 5.41
C LYS A 30 10.70 -12.84 6.34
N ASP A 31 12.03 -12.90 6.53
CA ASP A 31 12.66 -13.84 7.45
C ASP A 31 12.27 -13.56 8.91
N LEU A 32 11.99 -12.29 9.25
CA LEU A 32 11.57 -11.88 10.59
C LEU A 32 10.15 -12.36 10.95
N ILE A 33 9.23 -12.33 9.98
CA ILE A 33 7.80 -12.57 10.20
C ILE A 33 7.33 -13.97 9.80
N ILE A 34 8.22 -14.79 9.23
CA ILE A 34 7.86 -16.14 8.79
C ILE A 34 7.35 -16.98 9.97
N GLY A 35 6.18 -17.60 9.81
CA GLY A 35 5.57 -18.48 10.80
C GLY A 35 5.10 -17.79 12.09
N GLN A 36 5.06 -16.46 12.15
CA GLN A 36 4.50 -15.75 13.30
C GLN A 36 2.96 -15.90 13.34
N THR A 37 2.40 -16.06 14.53
CA THR A 37 0.95 -16.11 14.78
C THR A 37 0.38 -14.75 15.20
N ASP A 38 1.25 -13.77 15.42
CA ASP A 38 0.90 -12.41 15.78
C ASP A 38 2.00 -11.46 15.27
N MET A 39 1.69 -10.17 15.13
CA MET A 39 2.63 -9.16 14.67
C MET A 39 2.54 -7.91 15.55
N SER A 40 3.70 -7.43 16.01
CA SER A 40 3.79 -6.15 16.70
C SER A 40 3.60 -4.97 15.73
N SER A 41 3.26 -3.80 16.28
CA SER A 41 3.21 -2.54 15.51
C SER A 41 4.52 -2.25 14.76
N GLN A 42 5.66 -2.58 15.38
CA GLN A 42 6.97 -2.39 14.75
C GLN A 42 7.17 -3.32 13.55
N GLU A 43 6.81 -4.60 13.66
CA GLU A 43 6.93 -5.57 12.56
C GLU A 43 5.99 -5.22 11.41
N ARG A 44 4.73 -4.86 11.72
CA ARG A 44 3.78 -4.30 10.74
C ARG A 44 4.38 -3.12 9.99
N ASN A 45 4.94 -2.15 10.71
CA ASN A 45 5.48 -0.95 10.10
C ASN A 45 6.68 -1.28 9.19
N LEU A 46 7.62 -2.12 9.63
CA LEU A 46 8.76 -2.54 8.81
C LEU A 46 8.31 -3.24 7.52
N LEU A 47 7.32 -4.13 7.60
CA LEU A 47 6.75 -4.82 6.44
C LEU A 47 6.14 -3.84 5.43
N SER A 48 5.31 -2.91 5.91
CA SER A 48 4.71 -1.87 5.08
C SER A 48 5.77 -0.98 4.44
N VAL A 49 6.73 -0.49 5.21
CA VAL A 49 7.80 0.41 4.75
C VAL A 49 8.66 -0.25 3.68
N ALA A 50 9.08 -1.50 3.89
CA ALA A 50 9.95 -2.22 2.97
C ALA A 50 9.31 -2.34 1.57
N PHE A 51 8.13 -2.95 1.50
CA PHE A 51 7.46 -3.15 0.21
C PHE A 51 6.93 -1.85 -0.39
N LYS A 52 6.35 -0.93 0.41
CA LYS A 52 5.84 0.35 -0.09
C LYS A 52 6.93 1.16 -0.79
N ASN A 53 8.12 1.22 -0.23
CA ASN A 53 9.23 1.97 -0.83
C ASN A 53 9.82 1.26 -2.05
N ALA A 54 10.00 -0.07 -2.00
CA ALA A 54 10.47 -0.84 -3.15
C ALA A 54 9.55 -0.66 -4.37
N VAL A 55 8.22 -0.78 -4.16
CA VAL A 55 7.19 -0.56 -5.17
C VAL A 55 7.11 0.92 -5.59
N GLY A 56 7.19 1.85 -4.63
CA GLY A 56 7.16 3.29 -4.87
C GLY A 56 8.28 3.78 -5.80
N LYS A 57 9.50 3.23 -5.66
CA LYS A 57 10.62 3.50 -6.55
C LYS A 57 10.30 3.08 -8.01
N ARG A 58 9.74 1.87 -8.23
CA ARG A 58 9.36 1.39 -9.57
C ARG A 58 8.20 2.20 -10.17
N ARG A 59 7.16 2.51 -9.37
CA ARG A 59 6.05 3.39 -9.79
C ARG A 59 6.55 4.76 -10.24
N SER A 60 7.48 5.35 -9.50
CA SER A 60 8.11 6.63 -9.88
C SER A 60 8.90 6.53 -11.18
N SER A 61 9.66 5.44 -11.36
CA SER A 61 10.39 5.19 -12.62
C SER A 61 9.44 5.05 -13.82
N LEU A 62 8.29 4.38 -13.68
CA LEU A 62 7.28 4.28 -14.75
C LEU A 62 6.72 5.66 -15.13
N ARG A 63 6.41 6.52 -14.14
CA ARG A 63 5.95 7.89 -14.41
C ARG A 63 6.98 8.71 -15.20
N ILE A 64 8.27 8.55 -14.90
CA ILE A 64 9.35 9.20 -15.65
C ILE A 64 9.38 8.69 -17.10
N ILE A 65 9.24 7.39 -17.32
CA ILE A 65 9.21 6.80 -18.66
C ILE A 65 8.01 7.33 -19.46
N ASP A 66 6.84 7.38 -18.85
CA ASP A 66 5.63 7.90 -19.50
C ASP A 66 5.83 9.37 -19.92
N ASN A 67 6.48 10.20 -19.08
CA ASN A 67 6.84 11.58 -19.42
C ASN A 67 7.83 11.67 -20.61
N TYR A 68 8.83 10.78 -20.66
CA TYR A 68 9.75 10.70 -21.80
C TYR A 68 9.03 10.26 -23.08
N SER A 69 8.09 9.32 -22.98
CA SER A 69 7.29 8.86 -24.12
C SER A 69 6.47 10.01 -24.71
N ILE A 70 5.75 10.77 -23.88
CA ILE A 70 4.95 11.93 -24.32
C ILE A 70 5.83 12.99 -25.00
N ARG A 71 7.02 13.26 -24.45
CA ARG A 71 7.95 14.26 -25.02
C ARG A 71 8.51 13.83 -26.37
N ASP A 72 8.88 12.56 -26.50
CA ASP A 72 9.58 12.05 -27.67
C ASP A 72 8.61 11.69 -28.83
N GLU A 73 7.33 11.43 -28.55
CA GLU A 73 6.27 11.33 -29.56
C GLU A 73 6.20 12.58 -30.44
N LYS A 74 6.38 13.77 -29.86
CA LYS A 74 6.41 15.05 -30.60
C LYS A 74 7.57 15.16 -31.60
N LYS A 75 8.62 14.34 -31.46
CA LYS A 75 9.83 14.36 -32.30
C LYS A 75 9.87 13.24 -33.34
N ASN A 76 8.92 12.30 -33.30
CA ASN A 76 8.75 11.18 -34.22
C ASN A 76 10.00 10.31 -34.46
N ILE A 77 10.80 10.08 -33.40
CA ILE A 77 12.03 9.27 -33.47
C ILE A 77 11.72 7.81 -33.11
N ALA A 78 11.48 6.97 -34.12
CA ALA A 78 11.05 5.57 -33.96
C ALA A 78 11.98 4.72 -33.07
N THR A 79 13.30 4.89 -33.16
CA THR A 79 14.28 4.10 -32.38
C THR A 79 14.16 4.36 -30.87
N LYS A 80 13.87 5.60 -30.46
CA LYS A 80 13.70 5.95 -29.03
C LYS A 80 12.46 5.29 -28.43
N LYS A 81 11.39 5.17 -29.22
CA LYS A 81 10.16 4.48 -28.81
C LYS A 81 10.43 3.01 -28.46
N ILE A 82 11.29 2.33 -29.22
CA ILE A 82 11.68 0.94 -28.95
C ILE A 82 12.43 0.83 -27.62
N TYR A 83 13.42 1.72 -27.36
CA TYR A 83 14.17 1.69 -26.11
C TYR A 83 13.30 1.97 -24.89
N LEU A 84 12.42 2.97 -24.98
CA LEU A 84 11.46 3.29 -23.91
C LEU A 84 10.52 2.12 -23.64
N SER A 85 9.97 1.50 -24.69
CA SER A 85 9.09 0.33 -24.55
C SER A 85 9.78 -0.84 -23.86
N LYS A 86 11.04 -1.14 -24.23
CA LYS A 86 11.82 -2.22 -23.59
C LYS A 86 12.09 -1.94 -22.12
N TYR A 87 12.51 -0.71 -21.80
CA TYR A 87 12.80 -0.34 -20.42
C TYR A 87 11.54 -0.30 -19.55
N ARG A 88 10.42 0.17 -20.11
CA ARG A 88 9.11 0.11 -19.46
C ARG A 88 8.74 -1.33 -19.09
N MET A 89 8.86 -2.26 -20.04
CA MET A 89 8.53 -3.67 -19.83
C MET A 89 9.37 -4.31 -18.71
N GLN A 90 10.64 -3.94 -18.59
CA GLN A 90 11.48 -4.39 -17.49
C GLN A 90 10.92 -3.93 -16.14
N ILE A 91 10.62 -2.63 -15.99
CA ILE A 91 10.10 -2.08 -14.73
C ILE A 91 8.69 -2.61 -14.43
N ASP A 92 7.84 -2.81 -15.44
CA ASP A 92 6.54 -3.47 -15.25
C ASP A 92 6.70 -4.88 -14.66
N THR A 93 7.70 -5.63 -15.15
CA THR A 93 8.00 -6.98 -14.65
C THR A 93 8.48 -6.93 -13.20
N GLU A 94 9.38 -6.01 -12.87
CA GLU A 94 9.85 -5.79 -11.49
C GLU A 94 8.70 -5.39 -10.56
N LEU A 95 7.84 -4.47 -10.99
CA LEU A 95 6.70 -4.01 -10.22
C LEU A 95 5.70 -5.13 -9.94
N LYS A 96 5.37 -5.94 -10.96
CA LYS A 96 4.49 -7.10 -10.82
C LYS A 96 5.10 -8.14 -9.89
N PHE A 97 6.39 -8.40 -10.00
CA PHE A 97 7.09 -9.31 -9.10
C PHE A 97 6.96 -8.84 -7.66
N LEU A 98 7.28 -7.58 -7.36
CA LEU A 98 7.20 -7.01 -6.02
C LEU A 98 5.76 -7.02 -5.45
N CYS A 99 4.76 -6.71 -6.27
CA CYS A 99 3.37 -6.75 -5.82
C CYS A 99 2.91 -8.19 -5.50
N ASN A 100 3.25 -9.15 -6.36
CA ASN A 100 2.91 -10.56 -6.13
C ASN A 100 3.65 -11.14 -4.93
N ASP A 101 4.92 -10.79 -4.74
CA ASP A 101 5.71 -11.20 -3.57
C ASP A 101 5.12 -10.66 -2.26
N ALA A 102 4.66 -9.41 -2.26
CA ALA A 102 3.94 -8.85 -1.12
C ALA A 102 2.62 -9.58 -0.86
N ILE A 103 1.84 -9.86 -1.90
CA ILE A 103 0.56 -10.57 -1.79
C ILE A 103 0.75 -11.99 -1.27
N GLU A 104 1.76 -12.71 -1.74
CA GLU A 104 2.09 -14.06 -1.27
C GLU A 104 2.52 -14.04 0.20
N THR A 105 3.40 -13.10 0.57
CA THR A 105 3.82 -12.88 1.96
C THR A 105 2.60 -12.62 2.86
N ILE A 106 1.68 -11.76 2.42
CA ILE A 106 0.46 -11.44 3.16
C ILE A 106 -0.47 -12.66 3.27
N ASN A 107 -0.62 -13.46 2.21
CA ASN A 107 -1.45 -14.66 2.26
C ASN A 107 -0.94 -15.64 3.32
N ASN A 108 0.37 -15.89 3.36
CA ASN A 108 0.98 -16.78 4.34
C ASN A 108 0.77 -16.29 5.78
N LEU A 109 0.88 -14.98 6.02
CA LEU A 109 0.61 -14.38 7.33
C LEU A 109 -0.87 -14.49 7.74
N LEU A 110 -1.79 -14.35 6.78
CA LEU A 110 -3.23 -14.44 7.04
C LEU A 110 -3.70 -15.86 7.38
N GLU A 111 -2.88 -16.90 7.16
CA GLU A 111 -3.13 -18.28 7.56
C GLU A 111 -2.93 -18.49 9.07
N THR A 112 -2.01 -17.75 9.69
CA THR A 112 -1.63 -17.93 11.10
C THR A 112 -2.11 -16.80 12.00
N ILE A 113 -2.31 -15.59 11.47
CA ILE A 113 -2.70 -14.42 12.26
C ILE A 113 -4.21 -14.32 12.40
N GLU A 114 -4.67 -14.38 13.64
CA GLU A 114 -6.08 -14.26 14.02
C GLU A 114 -6.45 -12.87 14.56
N ASP A 115 -5.48 -12.09 15.07
CA ASP A 115 -5.71 -10.76 15.63
C ASP A 115 -6.40 -9.82 14.62
N VAL A 116 -7.45 -9.15 15.08
CA VAL A 116 -8.33 -8.32 14.23
C VAL A 116 -7.56 -7.16 13.62
N GLU A 117 -6.76 -6.45 14.43
CA GLU A 117 -6.01 -5.27 13.99
C GLU A 117 -4.99 -5.65 12.92
N ASN A 118 -4.22 -6.72 13.14
CA ASN A 118 -3.28 -7.27 12.18
C ASN A 118 -3.96 -7.73 10.88
N ARG A 119 -5.12 -8.39 10.97
CA ARG A 119 -5.85 -8.83 9.77
C ARG A 119 -6.36 -7.66 8.93
N VAL A 120 -6.90 -6.62 9.56
CA VAL A 120 -7.31 -5.39 8.84
C VAL A 120 -6.10 -4.76 8.15
N PHE A 121 -4.97 -4.66 8.85
CA PHE A 121 -3.73 -4.14 8.29
C PHE A 121 -3.27 -4.95 7.06
N LEU A 122 -3.26 -6.28 7.16
CA LEU A 122 -2.83 -7.18 6.09
C LEU A 122 -3.77 -7.15 4.89
N PHE A 123 -5.10 -7.19 5.09
CA PHE A 123 -6.05 -7.09 3.98
C PHE A 123 -6.00 -5.73 3.30
N LYS A 124 -5.86 -4.63 4.07
CA LYS A 124 -5.62 -3.30 3.52
C LYS A 124 -4.37 -3.28 2.65
N MET A 125 -3.27 -3.83 3.16
CA MET A 125 -2.00 -3.88 2.44
C MET A 125 -2.10 -4.71 1.16
N LYS A 126 -2.83 -5.84 1.19
CA LYS A 126 -3.13 -6.67 0.01
C LYS A 126 -3.94 -5.90 -1.04
N ALA A 127 -4.96 -5.16 -0.61
CA ALA A 127 -5.77 -4.31 -1.48
C ALA A 127 -4.93 -3.20 -2.14
N ASP A 128 -4.00 -2.58 -1.39
CA ASP A 128 -3.05 -1.60 -1.92
C ASP A 128 -2.18 -2.18 -3.05
N TYR A 129 -1.69 -3.42 -2.94
CA TYR A 129 -0.89 -4.04 -4.01
C TYR A 129 -1.72 -4.41 -5.24
N TYR A 130 -2.94 -4.89 -5.07
CA TYR A 130 -3.86 -5.08 -6.20
C TYR A 130 -4.20 -3.76 -6.89
N ARG A 131 -4.41 -2.69 -6.10
CA ARG A 131 -4.59 -1.33 -6.62
C ARG A 131 -3.40 -0.89 -7.46
N TYR A 132 -2.17 -1.07 -6.98
CA TYR A 132 -0.98 -0.73 -7.75
C TYR A 132 -0.91 -1.50 -9.07
N MET A 133 -1.23 -2.81 -9.09
CA MET A 133 -1.26 -3.56 -10.35
C MET A 133 -2.35 -3.05 -11.31
N CYS A 134 -3.54 -2.73 -10.79
CA CYS A 134 -4.65 -2.14 -11.55
C CYS A 134 -4.30 -0.77 -12.20
N GLU A 135 -3.42 0.03 -11.60
CA GLU A 135 -2.96 1.31 -12.20
C GLU A 135 -2.16 1.11 -13.51
N TYR A 136 -1.37 0.04 -13.61
CA TYR A 136 -0.43 -0.17 -14.73
C TYR A 136 -0.83 -1.27 -15.70
N ASP A 137 -1.64 -2.23 -15.28
CA ASP A 137 -2.15 -3.27 -16.15
C ASP A 137 -3.17 -2.73 -17.17
N ARG A 138 -3.49 -3.54 -18.17
CA ARG A 138 -4.38 -3.19 -19.29
C ARG A 138 -5.32 -4.35 -19.61
N GLY A 139 -6.48 -4.03 -20.19
CA GLY A 139 -7.49 -5.02 -20.57
C GLY A 139 -8.01 -5.82 -19.38
N GLU A 140 -8.34 -7.08 -19.62
CA GLU A 140 -8.96 -7.97 -18.61
C GLU A 140 -8.11 -8.16 -17.34
N ILE A 141 -6.78 -8.10 -17.46
CA ILE A 141 -5.87 -8.21 -16.30
C ILE A 141 -6.05 -7.01 -15.37
N LYS A 142 -6.23 -5.80 -15.94
CA LYS A 142 -6.52 -4.60 -15.16
C LYS A 142 -7.81 -4.81 -14.38
N ASP A 143 -8.89 -5.15 -15.07
CA ASP A 143 -10.22 -5.26 -14.48
C ASP A 143 -10.22 -6.29 -13.33
N ALA A 144 -9.60 -7.46 -13.55
CA ALA A 144 -9.44 -8.48 -12.52
C ALA A 144 -8.64 -7.99 -11.28
N ASN A 145 -7.59 -7.20 -11.48
CA ASN A 145 -6.82 -6.62 -10.38
C ASN A 145 -7.60 -5.52 -9.65
N CYS A 146 -8.39 -4.72 -10.36
CA CYS A 146 -9.24 -3.70 -9.74
C CYS A 146 -10.35 -4.33 -8.91
N ASP A 147 -10.96 -5.42 -9.40
CA ASP A 147 -12.00 -6.16 -8.67
C ASP A 147 -11.44 -6.79 -7.38
N LYS A 148 -10.25 -7.40 -7.46
CA LYS A 148 -9.57 -7.91 -6.26
C LYS A 148 -9.21 -6.80 -5.28
N ALA A 149 -8.75 -5.64 -5.76
CA ALA A 149 -8.47 -4.51 -4.89
C ALA A 149 -9.72 -4.10 -4.11
N GLN A 150 -10.86 -3.97 -4.80
CA GLN A 150 -12.14 -3.66 -4.18
C GLN A 150 -12.56 -4.74 -3.18
N GLU A 151 -12.53 -6.02 -3.56
CA GLU A 151 -12.88 -7.15 -2.70
C GLU A 151 -12.11 -7.11 -1.36
N TYR A 152 -10.78 -6.90 -1.43
CA TYR A 152 -9.96 -6.86 -0.23
C TYR A 152 -10.12 -5.59 0.60
N TYR A 153 -10.41 -4.44 -0.03
CA TYR A 153 -10.79 -3.25 0.73
C TYR A 153 -12.11 -3.45 1.47
N GLU A 154 -13.15 -3.97 0.80
CA GLU A 154 -14.44 -4.26 1.42
C GLU A 154 -14.32 -5.26 2.56
N LYS A 155 -13.54 -6.33 2.36
CA LYS A 155 -13.24 -7.32 3.40
C LYS A 155 -12.53 -6.70 4.59
N ALA A 156 -11.52 -5.86 4.36
CA ALA A 156 -10.84 -5.14 5.44
C ALA A 156 -11.80 -4.20 6.18
N THR A 157 -12.68 -3.52 5.45
CA THR A 157 -13.67 -2.59 6.03
C THR A 157 -14.65 -3.34 6.93
N GLU A 158 -15.15 -4.50 6.51
CA GLU A 158 -16.05 -5.31 7.34
C GLU A 158 -15.39 -5.75 8.65
N ILE A 159 -14.16 -6.27 8.58
CA ILE A 159 -13.41 -6.70 9.76
C ILE A 159 -13.12 -5.49 10.66
N SER A 160 -12.79 -4.33 10.08
CA SER A 160 -12.43 -3.11 10.82
C SER A 160 -13.54 -2.53 11.68
N LYS A 161 -14.81 -2.92 11.48
CA LYS A 161 -15.93 -2.50 12.33
C LYS A 161 -15.78 -2.93 13.80
N GLN A 162 -14.93 -3.91 14.06
CA GLN A 162 -14.56 -4.35 15.41
C GLN A 162 -13.51 -3.46 16.08
N LEU A 163 -12.88 -2.55 15.31
CA LEU A 163 -11.91 -1.57 15.81
C LEU A 163 -12.61 -0.23 16.04
N SER A 164 -12.10 0.56 16.99
CA SER A 164 -12.57 1.94 17.21
C SER A 164 -12.44 2.78 15.93
N GLU A 165 -13.36 3.73 15.73
CA GLU A 165 -13.37 4.72 14.63
C GLU A 165 -12.05 5.50 14.54
N VAL A 166 -11.36 5.71 15.66
CA VAL A 166 -10.08 6.42 15.75
C VAL A 166 -8.86 5.51 15.72
N ASN A 167 -9.05 4.20 15.51
CA ASN A 167 -7.93 3.30 15.29
C ASN A 167 -7.17 3.71 14.00
N PRO A 168 -5.85 3.95 14.06
CA PRO A 168 -5.07 4.42 12.91
C PRO A 168 -5.11 3.48 11.70
N ILE A 169 -5.21 2.17 11.91
CA ILE A 169 -5.30 1.18 10.82
C ILE A 169 -6.66 1.26 10.13
N ARG A 170 -7.76 1.42 10.89
CA ARG A 170 -9.11 1.65 10.33
C ARG A 170 -9.18 2.96 9.54
N LEU A 171 -8.67 4.06 10.11
CA LEU A 171 -8.62 5.35 9.41
C LEU A 171 -7.76 5.28 8.14
N GLY A 172 -6.57 4.68 8.22
CA GLY A 172 -5.69 4.50 7.08
C GLY A 172 -6.28 3.60 5.99
N LEU A 173 -7.08 2.60 6.36
CA LEU A 173 -7.86 1.78 5.42
C LEU A 173 -8.88 2.64 4.67
N MET A 174 -9.72 3.39 5.39
CA MET A 174 -10.75 4.23 4.78
C MET A 174 -10.13 5.31 3.88
N LEU A 175 -8.98 5.87 4.26
CA LEU A 175 -8.23 6.83 3.45
C LEU A 175 -7.82 6.19 2.12
N ASN A 176 -7.17 5.03 2.14
CA ASN A 176 -6.71 4.37 0.91
C ASN A 176 -7.88 3.87 0.05
N PHE A 177 -8.99 3.46 0.67
CA PHE A 177 -10.17 3.03 -0.07
C PHE A 177 -10.85 4.21 -0.77
N SER A 178 -10.93 5.39 -0.13
CA SER A 178 -11.43 6.60 -0.78
C SER A 178 -10.56 7.00 -1.98
N VAL A 179 -9.23 6.92 -1.85
CA VAL A 179 -8.29 7.16 -2.96
C VAL A 179 -8.50 6.16 -4.10
N PHE A 180 -8.78 4.89 -3.80
CA PHE A 180 -9.11 3.90 -4.82
C PHE A 180 -10.38 4.27 -5.60
N TYR A 181 -11.46 4.68 -4.92
CA TYR A 181 -12.66 5.15 -5.61
C TYR A 181 -12.38 6.38 -6.49
N TYR A 182 -11.57 7.32 -5.99
CA TYR A 182 -11.25 8.56 -6.71
C TYR A 182 -10.34 8.33 -7.93
N GLU A 183 -9.17 7.72 -7.72
CA GLU A 183 -8.12 7.61 -8.73
C GLU A 183 -8.31 6.43 -9.68
N VAL A 184 -8.96 5.35 -9.23
CA VAL A 184 -9.02 4.08 -9.98
C VAL A 184 -10.41 3.80 -10.55
N LYS A 185 -11.46 3.88 -9.72
CA LYS A 185 -12.84 3.69 -10.19
C LYS A 185 -13.43 4.94 -10.84
N ASN A 186 -12.83 6.10 -10.62
CA ASN A 186 -13.31 7.41 -11.10
C ASN A 186 -14.74 7.72 -10.58
N GLU A 187 -15.09 7.20 -9.41
CA GLU A 187 -16.35 7.43 -8.71
C GLU A 187 -16.12 8.51 -7.63
N LYS A 188 -16.00 9.76 -8.08
CA LYS A 188 -15.55 10.87 -7.23
C LYS A 188 -16.49 11.18 -6.08
N ASP A 189 -17.80 11.11 -6.31
CA ASP A 189 -18.81 11.36 -5.27
C ASP A 189 -18.71 10.31 -4.16
N THR A 190 -18.66 9.02 -4.54
CA THR A 190 -18.43 7.91 -3.60
C THR A 190 -17.15 8.10 -2.79
N ALA A 191 -16.05 8.53 -3.42
CA ALA A 191 -14.79 8.78 -2.73
C ALA A 191 -14.90 9.93 -1.71
N CYS A 192 -15.53 11.04 -2.09
CA CYS A 192 -15.70 12.20 -1.23
C CYS A 192 -16.62 11.89 -0.05
N ASP A 193 -17.73 11.19 -0.28
CA ASP A 193 -18.66 10.78 0.77
C ASP A 193 -17.99 9.82 1.76
N MET A 194 -17.22 8.85 1.26
CA MET A 194 -16.44 7.94 2.08
C MET A 194 -15.40 8.68 2.95
N ALA A 195 -14.63 9.58 2.34
CA ALA A 195 -13.61 10.36 3.04
C ALA A 195 -14.21 11.30 4.08
N ARG A 196 -15.31 11.98 3.76
CA ARG A 196 -16.00 12.89 4.67
C ARG A 196 -16.60 12.15 5.85
N LYS A 197 -17.28 11.03 5.61
CA LYS A 197 -17.85 10.20 6.67
C LYS A 197 -16.77 9.71 7.65
N ALA A 198 -15.68 9.15 7.14
CA ALA A 198 -14.59 8.67 7.98
C ALA A 198 -13.91 9.80 8.78
N PHE A 199 -13.78 10.99 8.18
CA PHE A 199 -13.25 12.18 8.84
C PHE A 199 -14.16 12.67 9.98
N ASP A 200 -15.46 12.81 9.73
CA ASP A 200 -16.43 13.31 10.72
C ASP A 200 -16.60 12.33 11.89
N GLU A 201 -16.68 11.02 11.60
CA GLU A 201 -16.71 9.97 12.63
C GLU A 201 -15.41 9.95 13.45
N GLY A 202 -14.25 10.03 12.79
CA GLY A 202 -12.96 10.06 13.46
C GLY A 202 -12.72 11.31 14.31
N LEU A 203 -13.22 12.48 13.89
CA LEU A 203 -13.17 13.70 14.72
C LEU A 203 -14.04 13.59 15.97
N THR A 204 -15.23 12.99 15.85
CA THR A 204 -16.18 12.87 16.96
C THR A 204 -15.61 11.99 18.08
N GLU A 205 -14.90 10.93 17.73
CA GLU A 205 -14.31 9.97 18.69
C GLU A 205 -12.87 10.32 19.09
N LEU A 206 -12.27 11.39 18.54
CA LEU A 206 -10.84 11.71 18.74
C LEU A 206 -10.48 11.96 20.20
N ASP A 207 -11.37 12.61 20.95
CA ASP A 207 -11.19 12.87 22.38
C ASP A 207 -11.21 11.60 23.23
N ASN A 208 -11.79 10.51 22.70
CA ASN A 208 -11.82 9.18 23.34
C ASN A 208 -10.61 8.32 22.94
N ALA A 209 -9.75 8.80 22.03
CA ALA A 209 -8.57 8.05 21.60
C ALA A 209 -7.56 7.92 22.74
N ASN A 210 -6.93 6.75 22.86
CA ASN A 210 -5.78 6.59 23.73
C ASN A 210 -4.58 7.42 23.21
N GLU A 211 -3.64 7.75 24.10
CA GLU A 211 -2.48 8.60 23.77
C GLU A 211 -1.64 8.04 22.61
N SER A 212 -1.55 6.71 22.50
CA SER A 212 -0.81 6.04 21.43
C SER A 212 -1.45 6.27 20.05
N TYR A 213 -2.79 6.26 19.97
CA TYR A 213 -3.52 6.43 18.71
C TYR A 213 -3.74 7.90 18.37
N TYR A 214 -3.90 8.77 19.37
CA TYR A 214 -4.25 10.18 19.17
C TYR A 214 -3.34 10.88 18.15
N LYS A 215 -2.03 10.71 18.28
CA LYS A 215 -1.05 11.34 17.38
C LYS A 215 -1.18 10.82 15.95
N GLU A 216 -1.28 9.50 15.77
CA GLU A 216 -1.39 8.87 14.46
C GLU A 216 -2.75 9.16 13.79
N ALA A 217 -3.84 9.06 14.54
CA ALA A 217 -5.18 9.38 14.08
C ALA A 217 -5.27 10.84 13.60
N THR A 218 -4.73 11.79 14.36
CA THR A 218 -4.70 13.21 13.96
C THR A 218 -3.97 13.43 12.63
N MET A 219 -2.82 12.75 12.43
CA MET A 219 -2.08 12.83 11.17
C MET A 219 -2.90 12.28 9.99
N ILE A 220 -3.64 11.18 10.19
CA ILE A 220 -4.48 10.60 9.13
C ILE A 220 -5.72 11.45 8.85
N LEU A 221 -6.36 12.02 9.87
CA LEU A 221 -7.48 12.96 9.72
C LEU A 221 -7.06 14.20 8.93
N GLN A 222 -5.83 14.70 9.13
CA GLN A 222 -5.30 15.78 8.30
C GLN A 222 -5.17 15.35 6.82
N LEU A 223 -4.74 14.12 6.53
CA LEU A 223 -4.68 13.61 5.15
C LEU A 223 -6.06 13.51 4.50
N PHE A 224 -7.10 13.13 5.24
CA PHE A 224 -8.48 13.19 4.73
C PHE A 224 -8.87 14.62 4.35
N ARG A 225 -8.58 15.59 5.21
CA ARG A 225 -8.85 17.01 4.94
C ARG A 225 -8.12 17.51 3.69
N ASP A 226 -6.84 17.14 3.54
CA ASP A 226 -6.03 17.50 2.38
C ASP A 226 -6.61 16.90 1.10
N ASN A 227 -6.98 15.61 1.11
CA ASN A 227 -7.63 14.96 -0.03
C ASN A 227 -8.96 15.61 -0.39
N LEU A 228 -9.84 15.84 0.59
CA LEU A 228 -11.12 16.50 0.36
C LEU A 228 -10.94 17.90 -0.24
N SER A 229 -9.98 18.69 0.26
CA SER A 229 -9.67 20.01 -0.30
C SER A 229 -9.10 19.97 -1.72
N LEU A 230 -8.51 18.86 -2.14
CA LEU A 230 -8.02 18.67 -3.51
C LEU A 230 -9.11 18.15 -4.45
N TRP A 231 -10.12 17.47 -3.92
CA TRP A 231 -11.19 16.81 -4.69
C TRP A 231 -12.43 17.70 -4.89
N THR A 232 -12.65 18.68 -4.01
CA THR A 232 -13.75 19.66 -4.06
C THR A 232 -13.27 21.04 -4.45
#